data_AF-F3AYK7-F1
#
_entry.id   AF-F3AYK7-F1
#
_cell.length_a   1.000
_cell.length_b   1.000
_cell.length_c   1.000
_cell.angle_alpha   90.00
_cell.angle_beta   90.00
_cell.angle_gamma   90.00
#
_symmetry.space_group_name_H-M   'P 1'
#
loop_
_entity.id
_entity.type
_entity.pdbx_description
1 polymer ?
#
loop_
_entity_poly.entity_id
_entity_poly.type
_entity_poly.pdbx_seq_one_letter_code
_entity_poly.pdbx_strand_id
1 'polypeptide(L)'
;MAREKKPVHKVQMTEGKRNIIHQLLKEYDIQSAEDIQDALKDLLGGTIKEMMEAEMDDHLGYEKSQRSDSGDYRNGYKRKRVNSRYGL
;
A
#
# COMPACT_ATOMS: atom_id res chain seq x y z
N MET A 1 12.23 -37.73 1.11
CA MET A 1 12.04 -36.67 2.13
C MET A 1 10.67 -36.04 1.91
N ALA A 2 9.77 -36.13 2.88
CA ALA A 2 8.41 -35.59 2.77
C ALA A 2 8.45 -34.05 2.88
N ARG A 3 7.84 -33.34 1.93
CA ARG A 3 7.71 -31.88 1.98
C ARG A 3 6.81 -31.51 3.17
N GLU A 4 7.36 -30.79 4.14
CA GLU A 4 6.57 -30.21 5.23
C GLU A 4 5.51 -29.28 4.64
N LYS A 5 4.24 -29.50 5.02
CA LYS A 5 3.14 -28.64 4.58
C LYS A 5 3.30 -27.28 5.25
N LYS A 6 3.40 -26.21 4.44
CA LYS A 6 3.45 -24.83 4.95
C LYS A 6 2.22 -24.58 5.85
N PRO A 7 2.39 -23.88 6.99
CA PRO A 7 1.27 -23.56 7.86
C PRO A 7 0.26 -22.69 7.10
N VAL A 8 -0.97 -23.18 6.99
CA VAL A 8 -2.07 -22.41 6.38
C VAL A 8 -2.51 -21.36 7.40
N HIS A 9 -2.29 -20.08 7.08
CA HIS A 9 -2.79 -18.99 7.90
C HIS A 9 -4.32 -18.94 7.80
N LYS A 10 -5.02 -19.26 8.90
CA LYS A 10 -6.49 -19.18 8.96
C LYS A 10 -6.89 -17.74 9.28
N VAL A 11 -7.48 -17.06 8.31
CA VAL A 11 -7.97 -15.68 8.50
C VAL A 11 -9.26 -15.72 9.31
N GLN A 12 -9.24 -15.14 10.51
CA GLN A 12 -10.47 -14.82 11.25
C GLN A 12 -11.12 -13.59 10.63
N MET A 13 -12.34 -13.76 10.13
CA MET A 13 -13.12 -12.69 9.49
C MET A 13 -13.88 -11.89 10.54
N THR A 14 -13.37 -10.73 10.88
CA THR A 14 -14.08 -9.70 11.65
C THR A 14 -14.90 -8.82 10.71
N GLU A 15 -15.90 -8.11 11.22
CA GLU A 15 -16.72 -7.19 10.42
C GLU A 15 -15.87 -6.13 9.70
N GLY A 16 -14.90 -5.54 10.41
CA GLY A 16 -13.96 -4.59 9.80
C GLY A 16 -13.19 -5.16 8.61
N LYS A 17 -12.74 -6.43 8.69
CA LYS A 17 -12.07 -7.09 7.55
C LYS A 17 -13.01 -7.33 6.38
N ARG A 18 -14.28 -7.68 6.63
CA ARG A 18 -15.30 -7.83 5.58
C ARG A 18 -15.56 -6.51 4.87
N ASN A 19 -15.62 -5.40 5.61
CA ASN A 19 -15.82 -4.07 5.05
C ASN A 19 -14.65 -3.67 4.14
N ILE A 20 -13.40 -3.88 4.58
CA ILE A 20 -12.21 -3.61 3.77
C ILE A 20 -12.23 -4.44 2.49
N ILE A 21 -12.52 -5.74 2.58
CA ILE A 21 -12.62 -6.61 1.39
C ILE A 21 -13.70 -6.11 0.43
N HIS A 22 -14.86 -5.70 0.93
CA HIS A 22 -15.95 -5.21 0.09
C HIS A 22 -15.60 -3.90 -0.62
N GLN A 23 -14.94 -2.97 0.07
CA GLN A 23 -14.43 -1.74 -0.52
C GLN A 23 -13.41 -2.03 -1.61
N LEU A 24 -12.47 -2.94 -1.35
CA LEU A 24 -11.41 -3.30 -2.29
C LEU A 24 -11.98 -3.95 -3.57
N LEU A 25 -12.95 -4.86 -3.42
CA LEU A 25 -13.66 -5.47 -4.56
C LEU A 25 -14.39 -4.44 -5.43
N LYS A 26 -14.97 -3.40 -4.81
CA LYS A 26 -15.73 -2.36 -5.51
C LYS A 26 -14.82 -1.33 -6.19
N GLU A 27 -13.79 -0.87 -5.50
CA GLU A 27 -12.91 0.21 -5.99
C GLU A 27 -12.05 -0.25 -7.17
N TYR A 28 -11.59 -1.51 -7.15
CA TYR A 28 -10.73 -2.09 -8.18
C TYR A 28 -11.48 -2.87 -9.27
N ASP A 29 -12.82 -2.88 -9.26
CA ASP A 29 -13.68 -3.65 -10.19
C ASP A 29 -13.17 -5.08 -10.43
N ILE A 30 -12.99 -5.83 -9.33
CA ILE A 30 -12.34 -7.14 -9.37
C ILE A 30 -13.28 -8.19 -9.99
N GLN A 31 -12.86 -8.79 -11.11
CA GLN A 31 -13.63 -9.82 -11.83
C GLN A 31 -12.92 -11.19 -11.81
N SER A 32 -11.60 -11.20 -11.62
CA SER A 32 -10.76 -12.38 -11.70
C SER A 32 -9.82 -12.53 -10.48
N ALA A 33 -9.22 -13.72 -10.34
CA ALA A 33 -8.21 -13.96 -9.30
C ALA A 33 -6.89 -13.21 -9.59
N GLU A 34 -6.64 -12.84 -10.85
CA GLU A 34 -5.47 -12.04 -11.25
C GLU A 34 -5.67 -10.58 -10.84
N ASP A 35 -6.88 -10.04 -11.04
CA ASP A 35 -7.24 -8.67 -10.64
C ASP A 35 -7.08 -8.47 -9.13
N ILE A 36 -7.34 -9.51 -8.32
CA ILE A 36 -7.07 -9.47 -6.88
C ILE A 36 -5.58 -9.26 -6.60
N GLN A 37 -4.70 -9.92 -7.34
CA GLN A 37 -3.25 -9.80 -7.12
C GLN A 37 -2.75 -8.42 -7.52
N ASP A 38 -3.24 -7.88 -8.64
CA ASP A 38 -2.89 -6.53 -9.10
C ASP A 38 -3.41 -5.46 -8.14
N ALA A 39 -4.65 -5.59 -7.67
CA ALA A 39 -5.22 -4.69 -6.66
C ALA A 39 -4.41 -4.72 -5.35
N LEU A 40 -3.96 -5.89 -4.90
CA LEU A 40 -3.10 -6.00 -3.72
C LEU A 40 -1.71 -5.39 -3.94
N LYS A 41 -1.15 -5.50 -5.15
CA LYS A 41 0.14 -4.89 -5.52
C LYS A 41 0.03 -3.37 -5.51
N ASP A 42 -1.03 -2.83 -6.09
CA ASP A 42 -1.29 -1.39 -6.13
C ASP A 42 -1.59 -0.83 -4.75
N LEU A 43 -2.41 -1.53 -3.95
CA LEU A 43 -2.70 -1.14 -2.57
C LEU A 43 -1.41 -1.06 -1.74
N LEU A 44 -0.53 -2.06 -1.85
CA LEU A 44 0.78 -2.04 -1.18
C LEU A 44 1.63 -0.84 -1.64
N GLY A 45 1.66 -0.56 -2.94
CA GLY A 45 2.36 0.59 -3.49
C GLY A 45 1.81 1.93 -2.99
N GLY A 46 0.49 2.04 -2.91
CA GLY A 46 -0.22 3.20 -2.35
C GLY A 46 0.10 3.40 -0.87
N THR A 47 0.02 2.35 -0.06
CA THR A 47 0.34 2.42 1.38
C THR A 47 1.79 2.85 1.62
N ILE A 48 2.75 2.30 0.86
CA ILE A 48 4.17 2.72 0.99
C ILE A 48 4.33 4.18 0.60
N LYS A 49 3.63 4.65 -0.45
CA LYS A 49 3.64 6.06 -0.85
C LYS A 49 3.09 6.97 0.24
N GLU A 50 1.95 6.64 0.82
CA GLU A 50 1.35 7.41 1.92
C GLU A 50 2.27 7.48 3.14
N MET A 51 2.89 6.36 3.51
CA MET A 51 3.88 6.34 4.59
C MET A 51 5.07 7.27 4.29
N MET A 52 5.62 7.23 3.06
CA MET A 52 6.71 8.13 2.67
C MET A 52 6.29 9.60 2.61
N GLU A 53 5.04 9.90 2.24
CA GLU A 53 4.51 11.26 2.27
C GLU A 53 4.39 11.74 3.72
N ALA A 54 3.83 10.94 4.64
CA ALA A 54 3.78 11.26 6.06
C ALA A 54 5.17 11.48 6.67
N GLU A 55 6.15 10.61 6.37
CA GLU A 55 7.54 10.79 6.80
C GLU A 55 8.15 12.11 6.27
N MET A 56 7.77 12.54 5.06
CA MET A 56 8.23 13.79 4.47
C MET A 56 7.57 15.01 5.11
N ASP A 57 6.28 14.92 5.45
CA ASP A 57 5.55 15.93 6.21
C ASP A 57 6.21 16.15 7.58
N ASP A 58 6.53 15.06 8.29
CA ASP A 58 7.23 15.11 9.58
C ASP A 58 8.67 15.65 9.44
N HIS A 59 9.41 15.23 8.41
CA HIS A 59 10.79 15.67 8.19
C HIS A 59 10.89 17.17 7.89
N LEU A 60 10.00 17.68 7.05
CA LEU A 60 9.98 19.09 6.66
C LEU A 60 9.24 19.97 7.69
N GLY A 61 8.36 19.38 8.50
CA GLY A 61 7.55 20.07 9.49
C GLY A 61 6.38 20.86 8.89
N TYR A 62 6.02 20.59 7.63
CA TYR A 62 4.88 21.22 6.96
C TYR A 62 4.30 20.31 5.86
N GLU A 63 2.99 20.37 5.68
CA GLU A 63 2.24 19.59 4.69
C GLU A 63 2.48 20.11 3.27
N LYS A 64 2.18 19.28 2.27
CA LYS A 64 2.28 19.69 0.87
C LYS A 64 1.43 20.94 0.59
N SER A 65 2.08 21.96 0.01
CA SER A 65 1.47 23.27 -0.29
C SER A 65 1.10 24.14 0.91
N GLN A 66 1.45 23.72 2.14
CA GLN A 66 1.36 24.59 3.30
C GLN A 66 2.41 25.71 3.19
N ARG A 67 2.02 26.96 3.50
CA ARG A 67 2.98 28.05 3.59
C ARG A 67 3.92 27.78 4.76
N SER A 68 5.22 27.83 4.49
CA SER A 68 6.28 27.63 5.45
C SER A 68 7.41 28.61 5.15
N ASP A 69 8.06 29.11 6.19
CA ASP A 69 9.26 29.94 6.08
C ASP A 69 10.55 29.08 6.00
N SER A 70 10.39 27.75 5.79
CA SER A 70 11.49 26.80 5.61
C SER A 70 12.36 27.16 4.39
N GLY A 71 13.67 26.94 4.52
CA GLY A 71 14.62 27.02 3.40
C GLY A 71 14.67 25.76 2.54
N ASP A 72 14.08 24.65 3.02
CA ASP A 72 14.01 23.37 2.30
C ASP A 72 12.62 23.14 1.73
N TYR A 73 12.56 22.70 0.47
CA TYR A 73 11.35 22.65 -0.34
C TYR A 73 11.18 21.29 -1.02
N ARG A 74 9.94 20.82 -1.05
CA ARG A 74 9.57 19.62 -1.82
C ARG A 74 9.89 19.78 -3.29
N ASN A 75 10.67 18.85 -3.82
CA ASN A 75 11.16 18.86 -5.20
C ASN A 75 10.62 17.69 -6.04
N GLY A 76 9.29 17.51 -6.00
CA GLY A 76 8.59 16.47 -6.77
C GLY A 76 8.86 15.04 -6.31
N TYR A 77 8.75 14.09 -7.23
CA TYR A 77 8.79 12.65 -6.94
C TYR A 77 9.76 11.93 -7.87
N LYS A 78 10.39 10.87 -7.37
CA LYS A 78 11.24 9.97 -8.16
C LYS A 78 10.61 8.58 -8.25
N ARG A 79 10.48 8.04 -9.47
CA ARG A 79 9.98 6.69 -9.68
C ARG A 79 11.00 5.65 -9.18
N LYS A 80 10.55 4.74 -8.32
CA LYS A 80 11.34 3.59 -7.85
C LYS A 80 10.56 2.31 -8.10
N ARG A 81 11.23 1.29 -8.62
CA ARG A 81 10.68 -0.05 -8.76
C ARG A 81 11.09 -0.87 -7.54
N VAL A 82 10.12 -1.50 -6.87
CA VAL A 82 10.33 -2.19 -5.59
C VAL A 82 9.90 -3.64 -5.75
N ASN A 83 10.82 -4.55 -5.48
CA ASN A 83 10.55 -5.98 -5.51
C ASN A 83 9.90 -6.37 -4.18
N SER A 84 8.69 -6.92 -4.25
CA SER A 84 7.93 -7.41 -3.10
C SER A 84 7.53 -8.87 -3.30
N ARG A 85 6.94 -9.48 -2.26
CA ARG A 85 6.35 -10.83 -2.38
C ARG A 85 5.19 -10.90 -3.37
N TYR A 86 4.54 -9.76 -3.64
CA TYR A 86 3.42 -9.65 -4.56
C TYR A 86 3.85 -9.27 -5.99
N GLY A 87 5.15 -9.13 -6.26
CA GLY A 87 5.68 -8.92 -7.61
C GLY A 87 6.96 -8.09 -7.69
N LEU A 88 7.49 -7.95 -8.92
CA LEU A 88 8.60 -7.06 -9.32
C LEU A 88 8.13 -5.60 -9.55
#